data_AF-M7N069-F1
#
_entry.id   AF-M7N069-F1
#
_cell.length_a   1.000
_cell.length_b   1.000
_cell.length_c   1.000
_cell.angle_alpha   90.00
_cell.angle_beta   90.00
_cell.angle_gamma   90.00
#
_symmetry.space_group_name_H-M   'P 1'
#
loop_
_entity.id
_entity.type
_entity.pdbx_description
1 polymer ?
#
loop_
_entity_poly.entity_id
_entity_poly.type
_entity_poly.pdbx_seq_one_letter_code
_entity_poly.pdbx_strand_id
1 'polypeptide(L)'
;MHSQALTLPKLSHLGSRRVLLPASKSESNRALIIQALCSPRPQLHNLSEARDTQTLQRLLLSPERELNVLDAGTTMRFLAAYCSVSGREALLTGTPRMLERPIGPLVEALQQLGAPIAYTKRPGYPPWP
;
A
#
# COMPACT_ATOMS: atom_id res chain seq x y z
N MET A 1 -17.26 -9.19 -27.23
CA MET A 1 -17.50 -9.03 -25.78
C MET A 1 -18.81 -8.28 -25.61
N HIS A 2 -19.87 -8.96 -25.15
CA HIS A 2 -21.18 -8.34 -24.99
C HIS A 2 -21.19 -7.46 -23.74
N SER A 3 -21.34 -6.15 -23.93
CA SER A 3 -21.61 -5.21 -22.83
C SER A 3 -23.06 -5.43 -22.38
N GLN A 4 -23.26 -6.08 -21.24
CA GLN A 4 -24.57 -6.11 -20.58
C GLN A 4 -24.72 -4.82 -19.77
N ALA A 5 -25.71 -4.01 -20.14
CA ALA A 5 -26.08 -2.83 -19.37
C ALA A 5 -26.81 -3.27 -18.08
N LEU A 6 -26.30 -2.84 -16.93
CA LEU A 6 -26.97 -2.96 -15.63
C LEU A 6 -27.85 -1.73 -15.40
N THR A 7 -29.17 -1.91 -15.45
CA THR A 7 -30.13 -0.85 -15.10
C THR A 7 -30.44 -0.93 -13.60
N LEU A 8 -30.03 0.08 -12.84
CA LEU A 8 -30.38 0.18 -11.42
C LEU A 8 -31.78 0.81 -11.27
N PRO A 9 -32.77 0.10 -10.69
CA PRO A 9 -34.10 0.67 -10.50
C PRO A 9 -34.07 1.78 -9.45
N LYS A 10 -34.78 2.87 -9.71
CA LYS A 10 -34.97 3.95 -8.73
C LYS A 10 -35.84 3.43 -7.58
N LEU A 11 -35.26 3.35 -6.38
CA LEU A 11 -36.01 3.09 -5.15
C LEU A 11 -36.64 4.40 -4.67
N SER A 12 -37.96 4.41 -4.50
CA SER A 12 -38.71 5.56 -3.95
C SER A 12 -38.63 5.65 -2.42
N HIS A 13 -38.36 4.53 -1.75
CA HIS A 13 -38.21 4.45 -0.30
C HIS A 13 -37.10 3.46 0.07
N LEU A 14 -36.19 3.88 0.94
CA LEU A 14 -35.22 3.00 1.60
C LEU A 14 -35.79 2.63 2.97
N GLY A 15 -36.33 1.43 3.11
CA GLY A 15 -36.68 0.90 4.44
C GLY A 15 -35.44 0.83 5.34
N SER A 16 -35.65 0.80 6.66
CA SER A 16 -34.55 0.65 7.61
C SER A 16 -33.80 -0.66 7.35
N ARG A 17 -32.55 -0.57 6.87
CA ARG A 17 -31.67 -1.71 6.63
C ARG A 17 -30.31 -1.45 7.26
N ARG A 18 -29.69 -2.50 7.80
CA ARG A 18 -28.30 -2.47 8.23
C ARG A 18 -27.42 -2.91 7.06
N VAL A 19 -26.50 -2.05 6.65
CA VAL A 19 -25.47 -2.39 5.66
C VAL A 19 -24.15 -2.52 6.41
N LEU A 20 -23.49 -3.67 6.24
CA LEU A 20 -22.13 -3.85 6.72
C LEU A 20 -21.21 -3.19 5.71
N LEU A 21 -20.60 -2.08 6.11
CA LEU A 21 -19.62 -1.39 5.28
C LEU A 21 -18.29 -2.15 5.35
N PRO A 22 -17.55 -2.24 4.23
CA PRO A 22 -16.22 -2.80 4.25
C PRO A 22 -15.30 -1.96 5.15
N ALA A 23 -14.31 -2.61 5.73
CA ALA A 23 -13.31 -1.93 6.55
C ALA A 23 -12.55 -0.86 5.76
N SER A 24 -12.17 0.20 6.47
CA SER A 24 -11.43 1.33 5.91
C SER A 24 -10.05 0.89 5.43
N LYS A 25 -9.77 1.10 4.13
CA LYS A 25 -8.46 0.86 3.52
C LYS A 25 -7.35 1.62 4.25
N SER A 26 -7.58 2.91 4.52
CA SER A 26 -6.57 3.78 5.12
C SER A 26 -6.26 3.39 6.57
N GLU A 27 -7.27 2.99 7.35
CA GLU A 27 -7.06 2.51 8.73
C GLU A 27 -6.36 1.15 8.73
N SER A 28 -6.78 0.24 7.85
CA SER A 28 -6.15 -1.08 7.70
C SER A 28 -4.67 -0.97 7.36
N ASN A 29 -4.31 -0.11 6.40
CA ASN A 29 -2.91 0.09 6.01
C ASN A 29 -2.06 0.67 7.13
N ARG A 30 -2.59 1.62 7.90
CA ARG A 30 -1.89 2.17 9.07
C ARG A 30 -1.73 1.13 10.17
N ALA A 31 -2.78 0.37 10.45
CA ALA A 31 -2.74 -0.70 11.44
C ALA A 31 -1.69 -1.76 11.08
N LEU A 32 -1.59 -2.14 9.80
CA LEU A 32 -0.56 -3.07 9.31
C LEU A 32 0.86 -2.55 9.55
N ILE A 33 1.13 -1.26 9.29
CA ILE A 33 2.44 -0.67 9.58
C ILE A 33 2.75 -0.66 11.07
N ILE A 34 1.79 -0.25 11.90
CA ILE A 34 1.96 -0.26 13.36
C ILE A 34 2.22 -1.68 13.86
N GLN A 35 1.45 -2.66 13.41
CA GLN A 35 1.64 -4.07 13.74
C GLN A 35 3.05 -4.56 13.36
N ALA A 36 3.55 -4.19 12.17
CA ALA A 36 4.87 -4.61 11.70
C ALA A 36 6.02 -4.02 12.53
N LEU A 37 5.83 -2.83 13.11
CA LEU A 37 6.81 -2.15 13.97
C LEU A 37 6.75 -2.63 15.44
N CYS A 38 5.67 -3.29 15.86
CA CYS A 38 5.53 -3.78 17.23
C CYS A 38 6.19 -5.15 17.45
N SER A 39 6.74 -5.35 18.65
CA SER A 39 7.17 -6.65 19.17
C SER A 39 6.68 -6.81 20.62
N PRO A 40 5.79 -7.77 20.92
CA PRO A 40 5.20 -8.76 20.01
C PRO A 40 4.21 -8.12 19.01
N ARG A 41 3.96 -8.80 17.88
CA ARG A 41 3.01 -8.34 16.86
C ARG A 41 1.57 -8.57 17.34
N PRO A 42 0.72 -7.53 17.44
CA PRO A 42 -0.68 -7.72 17.82
C PRO A 42 -1.46 -8.43 16.71
N GLN A 43 -2.51 -9.17 17.06
CA GLN A 43 -3.42 -9.73 16.06
C GLN A 43 -4.38 -8.63 15.55
N LEU A 44 -4.45 -8.47 14.23
CA LEU A 44 -5.41 -7.56 13.59
C LEU A 44 -6.60 -8.34 13.05
N HIS A 45 -7.79 -7.75 13.17
CA HIS A 45 -9.05 -8.27 12.65
C HIS A 45 -9.76 -7.20 11.81
N ASN A 46 -10.71 -7.61 10.97
CA ASN A 46 -11.51 -6.69 10.13
C ASN A 46 -10.64 -5.78 9.25
N LEU A 47 -9.63 -6.35 8.59
CA LEU A 47 -8.82 -5.63 7.60
C LEU A 47 -9.60 -5.46 6.29
N SER A 48 -9.30 -4.38 5.58
CA SER A 48 -9.92 -4.08 4.29
C SER A 48 -9.48 -5.06 3.21
N GLU A 49 -10.44 -5.59 2.44
CA GLU A 49 -10.20 -6.44 1.27
C GLU A 49 -9.71 -5.66 0.03
N ALA A 50 -9.41 -4.37 0.19
CA ALA A 50 -8.83 -3.58 -0.88
C ALA A 50 -7.47 -4.16 -1.32
N ARG A 51 -7.22 -4.18 -2.63
CA ARG A 51 -5.98 -4.70 -3.23
C ARG A 51 -4.72 -4.12 -2.57
N ASP A 52 -4.65 -2.80 -2.37
CA ASP A 52 -3.52 -2.15 -1.70
C ASP A 52 -3.23 -2.75 -0.31
N THR A 53 -4.28 -3.02 0.47
CA THR A 53 -4.19 -3.58 1.83
C THR A 53 -3.64 -4.99 1.80
N GLN A 54 -4.21 -5.84 0.93
CA GLN A 54 -3.75 -7.21 0.75
C GLN A 54 -2.30 -7.27 0.26
N THR A 55 -1.93 -6.38 -0.68
CA THR A 55 -0.55 -6.26 -1.16
C THR A 55 0.41 -5.81 -0.06
N LEU A 56 0.02 -4.82 0.76
CA LEU A 56 0.86 -4.35 1.88
C LEU A 56 1.07 -5.44 2.92
N GLN A 57 -0.01 -6.12 3.34
CA GLN A 57 0.06 -7.22 4.31
C GLN A 57 1.01 -8.32 3.83
N ARG A 58 0.87 -8.75 2.58
CA ARG A 58 1.75 -9.77 1.98
C ARG A 58 3.22 -9.35 2.00
N LEU A 59 3.53 -8.11 1.61
CA LEU A 59 4.92 -7.65 1.47
C LEU A 59 5.60 -7.38 2.82
N LEU A 60 4.85 -6.95 3.84
CA LEU A 60 5.39 -6.80 5.21
C LEU A 60 5.82 -8.15 5.82
N LEU A 61 5.16 -9.24 5.42
CA LEU A 61 5.47 -10.60 5.87
C LEU A 61 6.45 -11.35 4.94
N SER A 62 6.66 -10.84 3.71
CA SER A 62 7.55 -11.49 2.75
C SER A 62 9.00 -11.45 3.23
N PRO A 63 9.78 -12.54 3.10
CA PRO A 63 11.22 -12.53 3.33
C PRO A 63 12.02 -12.02 2.11
N GLU A 64 11.36 -11.73 1.00
CA GLU A 64 12.02 -11.32 -0.24
C GLU A 64 12.70 -9.95 -0.10
N ARG A 65 13.78 -9.78 -0.86
CA ARG A 65 14.47 -8.48 -1.02
C ARG A 65 13.80 -7.61 -2.06
N GLU A 66 13.20 -8.19 -3.10
CA GLU A 66 12.43 -7.42 -4.08
C GLU A 66 10.96 -7.37 -3.68
N LEU A 67 10.44 -6.17 -3.41
CA LEU A 67 9.06 -5.96 -3.02
C LEU A 67 8.29 -5.29 -4.16
N ASN A 68 7.61 -6.13 -4.95
CA ASN A 68 6.76 -5.67 -6.04
C ASN A 68 5.36 -5.28 -5.53
N VAL A 69 5.09 -3.97 -5.52
CA VAL A 69 3.82 -3.39 -5.06
C VAL A 69 2.74 -3.36 -6.14
N LEU A 70 3.01 -3.90 -7.33
CA LEU A 70 2.12 -3.83 -8.49
C LEU A 70 1.81 -2.36 -8.88
N ASP A 71 0.56 -1.93 -8.79
CA ASP A 71 0.08 -0.57 -8.99
C ASP A 71 -0.39 0.11 -7.69
N ALA A 72 -0.11 -0.51 -6.53
CA ALA A 72 -0.53 -0.04 -5.21
C ALA A 72 0.38 1.10 -4.71
N GLY A 73 0.06 2.32 -5.12
CA GLY A 73 0.83 3.52 -4.75
C GLY A 73 0.80 3.86 -3.25
N THR A 74 -0.24 3.43 -2.54
CA THR A 74 -0.32 3.54 -1.07
C THR A 74 0.71 2.62 -0.42
N THR A 75 0.78 1.37 -0.89
CA THR A 75 1.71 0.34 -0.42
C THR A 75 3.16 0.77 -0.67
N MET A 76 3.46 1.34 -1.84
CA MET A 76 4.79 1.88 -2.14
C MET A 76 5.28 2.86 -1.08
N ARG A 77 4.44 3.84 -0.74
CA ARG A 77 4.80 4.91 0.21
C ARG A 77 4.98 4.36 1.62
N PHE A 78 4.09 3.47 2.05
CA PHE A 78 4.20 2.84 3.37
C PHE A 78 5.42 1.94 3.50
N LEU A 79 5.74 1.13 2.48
CA LEU A 79 6.93 0.28 2.48
C LEU A 79 8.21 1.10 2.42
N ALA A 80 8.26 2.20 1.67
CA ALA A 80 9.42 3.09 1.65
C ALA A 80 9.76 3.56 3.06
N ALA A 81 8.79 4.14 3.77
CA ALA A 81 8.98 4.59 5.15
C ALA A 81 9.31 3.44 6.11
N TYR A 82 8.62 2.30 5.99
CA TYR A 82 8.85 1.14 6.84
C TYR A 82 10.25 0.55 6.68
N CYS A 83 10.73 0.35 5.45
CA CYS A 83 12.07 -0.17 5.19
C CYS A 83 13.14 0.78 5.73
N SER A 84 12.98 2.09 5.56
CA SER A 84 13.90 3.09 6.11
C SER A 84 13.99 3.04 7.64
N VAL A 85 12.86 2.89 8.34
CA VAL A 85 12.85 2.87 9.83
C VAL A 85 13.29 1.51 10.38
N SER A 86 12.90 0.41 9.74
CA SER A 86 13.23 -0.94 10.21
C SER A 86 14.65 -1.39 9.85
N GLY A 87 15.37 -0.65 9.00
CA GLY A 87 16.66 -1.06 8.45
C GLY A 87 16.56 -2.25 7.48
N ARG A 88 15.36 -2.55 6.98
CA ARG A 88 15.14 -3.64 6.03
C ARG A 88 15.68 -3.23 4.66
N GLU A 89 16.74 -3.90 4.21
CA GLU A 89 17.25 -3.78 2.84
C GLU A 89 16.25 -4.41 1.85
N ALA A 90 15.65 -3.60 0.98
CA ALA A 90 14.69 -4.09 -0.01
C ALA A 90 14.58 -3.19 -1.24
N LEU A 91 14.64 -3.80 -2.43
CA LEU A 91 14.31 -3.14 -3.69
C LEU A 91 12.79 -2.97 -3.81
N LEU A 92 12.31 -1.73 -3.76
CA LEU A 92 10.90 -1.39 -3.97
C LEU A 92 10.63 -1.16 -5.46
N THR A 93 9.72 -1.95 -6.04
CA THR A 93 9.40 -1.93 -7.48
C THR A 93 7.91 -2.11 -7.75
N GLY A 94 7.49 -2.02 -9.00
CA GLY A 94 6.08 -2.16 -9.40
C GLY A 94 5.89 -2.33 -10.91
N THR A 95 4.63 -2.28 -11.32
CA THR A 95 4.22 -2.23 -12.74
C THR A 95 4.83 -1.02 -13.47
N PRO A 96 4.92 -1.04 -14.82
CA PRO A 96 5.41 0.12 -15.59
C PRO A 96 4.73 1.45 -15.20
N ARG A 97 3.40 1.42 -15.05
CA ARG A 97 2.62 2.58 -14.58
C ARG A 97 3.02 3.06 -13.18
N MET A 98 3.39 2.14 -12.28
CA MET A 98 3.87 2.51 -10.94
C MET A 98 5.24 3.17 -10.99
N LEU A 99 6.14 2.73 -11.90
CA LEU A 99 7.46 3.34 -12.10
C LEU A 99 7.36 4.78 -12.66
N GLU A 100 6.24 5.14 -13.27
CA GLU A 100 5.95 6.50 -13.76
C GLU A 100 5.29 7.41 -12.71
N ARG A 101 5.00 6.92 -11.49
CA ARG A 101 4.37 7.73 -10.46
C ARG A 101 5.42 8.48 -9.64
N PRO A 102 5.33 9.82 -9.56
CA PRO A 102 6.29 10.61 -8.80
C PRO A 102 6.07 10.42 -7.31
N ILE A 103 7.18 10.18 -6.61
CA ILE A 103 7.21 10.10 -5.14
C ILE A 103 8.49 10.73 -4.54
N GLY A 104 9.22 11.49 -5.33
CA GLY A 104 10.46 12.19 -4.93
C GLY A 104 10.37 12.90 -3.57
N PRO A 105 9.32 13.69 -3.28
CA PRO A 105 9.23 14.38 -1.99
C PRO A 105 9.28 13.46 -0.77
N LEU A 106 8.76 12.23 -0.87
CA LEU A 106 8.86 11.25 0.22
C LEU A 106 10.28 10.70 0.33
N VAL A 107 10.88 10.31 -0.79
CA VAL A 107 12.24 9.74 -0.82
C VAL A 107 13.26 10.76 -0.32
N GLU A 108 13.15 12.01 -0.76
CA GLU A 108 14.00 13.12 -0.33
C GLU A 108 13.86 13.37 1.18
N ALA A 109 12.63 13.39 1.71
CA ALA A 109 12.41 13.52 3.15
C ALA A 109 13.04 12.35 3.93
N LEU A 110 12.93 11.12 3.44
CA LEU A 110 13.55 9.95 4.06
C LEU A 110 15.09 10.03 4.00
N GLN A 111 15.66 10.47 2.88
CA GLN A 111 17.11 10.70 2.73
C GLN A 111 17.62 11.78 3.70
N GLN A 112 16.87 12.87 3.88
CA GLN A 112 17.20 13.91 4.87
C GLN A 112 17.19 13.38 6.31
N LEU A 113 16.39 12.35 6.58
CA LEU A 113 16.37 11.63 7.86
C LEU A 113 17.45 10.54 7.95
N GLY A 114 18.32 10.40 6.96
CA GLY A 114 19.45 9.46 6.95
C GLY A 114 19.17 8.11 6.32
N ALA A 115 18.03 7.91 5.65
CA ALA A 115 17.75 6.66 4.95
C ALA A 115 18.69 6.48 3.73
N PRO A 116 19.38 5.34 3.59
CA PRO A 116 20.35 5.10 2.52
C PRO A 116 19.68 4.72 1.19
N ILE A 117 18.75 5.56 0.71
CA ILE A 117 17.98 5.30 -0.50
C ILE A 117 18.73 5.88 -1.71
N ALA A 118 18.84 5.11 -2.80
CA ALA A 118 19.45 5.55 -4.06
C ALA A 118 18.49 5.37 -5.25
N TYR A 119 18.35 6.37 -6.11
CA TYR A 119 17.57 6.21 -7.34
C TYR A 119 18.31 5.28 -8.32
N THR A 120 17.65 4.20 -8.76
CA THR A 120 18.28 3.24 -9.69
C THR A 120 18.12 3.61 -11.16
N LYS A 121 17.10 4.41 -11.48
CA LYS A 121 16.77 4.81 -12.87
C LYS A 121 16.62 6.32 -12.99
N ARG A 122 15.47 6.84 -12.56
CA ARG A 122 15.10 8.25 -12.71
C ARG A 122 14.91 8.89 -11.33
N PRO A 123 15.57 10.02 -11.04
CA PRO A 123 15.33 10.78 -9.81
C PRO A 123 13.85 11.14 -9.64
N GLY A 124 13.32 10.90 -8.44
CA GLY A 124 11.93 11.14 -8.06
C GLY A 124 10.95 10.00 -8.35
N TYR A 125 11.42 8.88 -8.91
CA TYR A 125 10.58 7.76 -9.36
C TYR A 125 11.13 6.40 -8.93
N PRO A 126 10.27 5.37 -8.80
CA PRO A 126 10.74 4.00 -8.56
C PRO A 126 11.50 3.40 -9.75
N PRO A 127 12.31 2.34 -9.54
CA PRO A 127 12.56 1.65 -8.27
C PRO A 127 13.76 2.21 -7.49
N TRP A 128 13.85 1.87 -6.20
CA TRP A 128 15.01 2.17 -5.32
C TRP A 128 15.23 1.06 -4.27
N PRO A 129 16.48 0.85 -3.81
CA PRO A 129 16.81 -0.05 -2.71
C PRO A 129 16.54 0.57 -1.33
#